data_AF-A0A940QZS5-F1
#
_entry.id   AF-A0A940QZS5-F1
#
_cell.length_a   1.000
_cell.length_b   1.000
_cell.length_c   1.000
_cell.angle_alpha   90.00
_cell.angle_beta   90.00
_cell.angle_gamma   90.00
#
_symmetry.space_group_name_H-M   'P 1'
#
loop_
_entity.id
_entity.type
_entity.pdbx_description
1 polymer ?
#
loop_
_entity_poly.entity_id
_entity_poly.type
_entity_poly.pdbx_seq_one_letter_code
_entity_poly.pdbx_strand_id
1 'polypeptide(L)'
;MNQLIRCRNCDQIFFKSPFDRYPEYDFGPNQPPENFQCIEKDDFQDFLIHHRGHQLELLKIIEDSYVSEKAYSEPIKTSFFKATNGREKFVIKKFRERIDEPLKYQLIPGDYSLKCVHVEIQSEEISRQLEREVKPPLPGDKIDAFLKVMSAIAEDIDVSDLETIPEETHHPLEVYYKIDDVHIMHLLRRCRNIFKGRENVAMEEFIHRHKDDGVLLLKATYKIELTEIARPKKTIPAFLHLEKEKVVGQK
;
A
#
# COMPACT_ATOMS: atom_id res chain seq x y z
N MET A 1 1.49 -13.56 19.51
CA MET A 1 1.56 -12.09 19.41
C MET A 1 2.71 -11.75 18.50
N ASN A 2 2.49 -10.91 17.48
CA ASN A 2 3.53 -10.59 16.50
C ASN A 2 4.47 -9.51 17.04
N GLN A 3 5.78 -9.67 16.85
CA GLN A 3 6.78 -8.72 17.35
C GLN A 3 7.87 -8.48 16.31
N LEU A 4 8.17 -7.21 16.03
CA LEU A 4 9.29 -6.85 15.18
C LEU A 4 10.53 -6.59 16.05
N ILE A 5 11.60 -7.32 15.78
CA ILE A 5 12.84 -7.30 16.57
C ILE A 5 13.98 -6.88 15.64
N ARG A 6 14.80 -5.93 16.07
CA ARG A 6 16.00 -5.51 15.35
C ARG A 6 17.25 -5.84 16.16
N CYS A 7 18.27 -6.36 15.50
CA CYS A 7 19.61 -6.40 16.04
C CYS A 7 20.34 -5.06 15.79
N ARG A 8 20.78 -4.37 16.83
CA ARG A 8 21.52 -3.10 16.71
C ARG A 8 22.93 -3.28 16.13
N ASN A 9 23.50 -4.46 16.29
CA ASN A 9 24.87 -4.77 15.85
C ASN A 9 24.93 -4.92 14.33
N CYS A 10 24.07 -5.75 13.73
CA CYS A 10 24.08 -6.07 12.30
C CYS A 10 22.90 -5.50 11.50
N ASP A 11 21.94 -4.82 12.15
CA ASP A 11 20.72 -4.27 11.54
C ASP A 11 19.76 -5.31 10.94
N GLN A 12 19.95 -6.59 11.27
CA GLN A 12 19.01 -7.65 10.89
C GLN A 12 17.69 -7.48 11.64
N ILE A 13 16.59 -7.70 10.92
CA ILE A 13 15.23 -7.62 11.45
C ILE A 13 14.60 -9.01 11.41
N PHE A 14 13.92 -9.36 12.50
CA PHE A 14 13.12 -10.57 12.61
C PHE A 14 11.67 -10.19 12.95
N PHE A 15 10.71 -10.79 12.27
CA PHE A 15 9.31 -10.63 12.58
C PHE A 15 8.80 -11.90 13.24
N LYS A 16 8.79 -11.89 14.58
CA LYS A 16 8.34 -13.01 15.38
C LYS A 16 6.85 -13.21 15.20
N SER A 17 6.45 -14.43 14.88
CA SER A 17 5.07 -14.83 14.66
C SER A 17 4.74 -16.13 15.39
N PRO A 18 3.46 -16.47 15.57
CA PRO A 18 3.08 -17.80 16.05
C PRO A 18 3.53 -18.96 15.14
N PHE A 19 3.86 -18.66 13.88
CA PHE A 19 4.25 -19.66 12.89
C PHE A 19 5.73 -20.01 12.91
N ASP A 20 6.56 -19.31 13.70
CA ASP A 20 8.00 -19.56 13.78
C ASP A 20 8.33 -20.97 14.30
N ARG A 21 7.35 -21.67 14.89
CA ARG A 21 7.45 -23.04 15.38
C ARG A 21 6.68 -24.07 14.55
N TYR A 22 6.14 -23.65 13.41
CA TYR A 22 5.44 -24.59 12.54
C TYR A 22 6.45 -25.49 11.83
N PRO A 23 6.19 -26.79 11.75
CA PRO A 23 7.08 -27.70 11.06
C PRO A 23 7.04 -27.46 9.54
N GLU A 24 8.16 -27.77 8.89
CA GLU A 24 8.22 -27.88 7.44
C GLU A 24 8.05 -29.34 7.02
N TYR A 25 7.50 -29.53 5.82
CA TYR A 25 7.27 -30.86 5.26
C TYR A 25 8.06 -31.00 3.96
N ASP A 26 8.96 -31.96 3.92
CA ASP A 26 9.72 -32.31 2.72
C ASP A 26 9.13 -33.56 2.06
N PHE A 27 8.84 -33.44 0.77
CA PHE A 27 8.37 -34.49 -0.11
C PHE A 27 9.49 -34.75 -1.11
N GLY A 28 10.54 -35.45 -0.68
CA GLY A 28 11.73 -35.66 -1.52
C GLY A 28 11.37 -36.14 -2.94
N PRO A 29 12.17 -35.83 -3.98
CA PRO A 29 11.75 -35.84 -5.39
C PRO A 29 11.26 -37.19 -5.96
N ASN A 30 11.34 -38.29 -5.21
CA ASN A 30 10.93 -39.64 -5.59
C ASN A 30 10.13 -40.38 -4.50
N GLN A 31 9.58 -39.68 -3.51
CA GLN A 31 8.79 -40.32 -2.44
C GLN A 31 7.30 -40.29 -2.80
N PRO A 32 6.54 -41.38 -2.54
CA PRO A 32 5.09 -41.36 -2.67
C PRO A 32 4.50 -40.29 -1.72
N PRO A 33 3.36 -39.66 -2.05
CA PRO A 33 2.79 -38.54 -1.28
C PRO A 33 2.55 -38.84 0.21
N GLU A 34 2.47 -40.12 0.56
CA GLU A 34 2.26 -40.65 1.91
C GLU A 34 3.53 -40.68 2.76
N ASN A 35 4.70 -40.55 2.13
CA ASN A 35 6.01 -40.48 2.78
C ASN A 35 6.51 -39.04 2.71
N PHE A 36 6.18 -38.25 3.74
CA PHE A 36 6.73 -36.92 3.95
C PHE A 36 7.57 -36.90 5.23
N GLN A 37 8.64 -36.11 5.23
CA GLN A 37 9.42 -35.85 6.43
C GLN A 37 8.92 -34.57 7.10
N CYS A 38 8.48 -34.69 8.35
CA CYS A 38 8.21 -33.53 9.20
C CYS A 38 9.53 -33.04 9.82
N ILE A 39 9.85 -31.78 9.58
CA ILE A 39 11.06 -31.12 10.08
C ILE A 39 10.59 -30.06 11.09
N GLU A 40 10.80 -30.33 12.38
CA GLU A 40 10.55 -29.37 13.44
C GLU A 40 11.46 -28.15 13.28
N LYS A 41 10.90 -26.95 13.44
CA LYS A 41 11.63 -25.68 13.37
C LYS A 41 11.29 -24.78 14.54
N ASP A 42 12.24 -23.93 14.93
CA ASP A 42 12.01 -22.76 15.78
C ASP A 42 12.87 -21.62 15.22
N ASP A 43 12.34 -20.93 14.20
CA ASP A 43 13.06 -19.87 13.46
C ASP A 43 13.50 -18.73 14.39
N PHE A 44 12.72 -18.46 15.43
CA PHE A 44 13.05 -17.44 16.42
C PHE A 44 14.22 -17.88 17.30
N GLN A 45 14.26 -19.14 17.71
CA GLN A 45 15.39 -19.67 18.46
C GLN A 45 16.68 -19.67 17.62
N ASP A 46 16.60 -20.02 16.33
CA ASP A 46 17.73 -19.94 15.41
C ASP A 46 18.24 -18.51 15.26
N PHE A 47 17.32 -17.54 15.15
CA PHE A 47 17.65 -16.11 15.17
C PHE A 47 18.38 -15.73 16.47
N LEU A 48 17.90 -16.14 17.64
CA LEU A 48 18.53 -15.83 18.92
C LEU A 48 19.94 -16.44 19.06
N ILE A 49 20.13 -17.67 18.60
CA ILE A 49 21.44 -18.36 18.61
C ILE A 49 22.43 -17.60 17.72
N HIS A 50 22.02 -17.23 16.50
CA HIS A 50 22.87 -16.46 15.58
C HIS A 50 23.24 -15.08 16.13
N HIS A 51 22.38 -14.49 16.97
CA HIS A 51 22.56 -13.16 17.56
C HIS A 51 23.04 -13.19 19.01
N ARG A 52 23.63 -14.31 19.45
CA ARG A 52 24.16 -14.43 20.81
C ARG A 52 25.22 -13.35 21.09
N GLY A 53 24.96 -12.51 22.10
CA GLY A 53 25.85 -11.40 22.47
C GLY A 53 25.59 -10.10 21.69
N HIS A 54 24.64 -10.08 20.74
CA HIS A 54 24.18 -8.85 20.12
C HIS A 54 23.12 -8.15 20.98
N GLN A 55 23.01 -6.83 20.81
CA GLN A 55 21.94 -6.04 21.39
C GLN A 55 20.70 -6.10 20.49
N LEU A 56 19.60 -6.60 21.04
CA LEU A 56 18.31 -6.65 20.37
C LEU A 56 17.39 -5.53 20.91
N GLU A 57 16.60 -4.93 20.03
CA GLU A 57 15.58 -3.95 20.38
C GLU A 57 14.23 -4.32 19.75
N LEU A 58 13.14 -3.99 20.46
CA LEU A 58 11.78 -4.14 19.94
C LEU A 58 11.38 -2.90 19.14
N LEU A 59 10.76 -3.14 18.00
CA LEU A 59 10.19 -2.11 17.15
C LEU A 59 8.67 -2.22 17.14
N LYS A 60 7.99 -1.09 17.37
CA LYS A 60 6.54 -0.96 17.19
C LYS A 60 6.25 -0.47 15.78
N ILE A 61 5.39 -1.17 15.05
CA ILE A 61 4.92 -0.72 13.74
C ILE A 61 4.06 0.54 13.93
N ILE A 62 4.31 1.56 13.11
CA ILE A 62 3.49 2.77 13.07
C ILE A 62 2.26 2.44 12.22
N GLU A 63 1.08 2.65 12.78
CA GLU A 63 -0.20 2.44 12.09
C GLU A 63 -0.29 3.34 10.84
N ASP A 64 -1.03 2.87 9.83
CA ASP A 64 -1.25 3.56 8.55
C ASP A 64 0.03 3.90 7.75
N SER A 65 1.16 3.30 8.11
CA SER A 65 2.43 3.46 7.39
C SER A 65 2.71 2.35 6.38
N TYR A 66 1.80 1.40 6.19
CA TYR A 66 2.03 0.31 5.26
C TYR A 66 1.77 0.75 3.81
N VAL A 67 2.69 0.44 2.91
CA VAL A 67 2.52 0.65 1.48
C VAL A 67 3.20 -0.48 0.70
N SER A 68 2.71 -0.83 -0.49
CA SER A 68 3.37 -1.82 -1.35
C SER A 68 3.44 -1.40 -2.82
N GLU A 69 4.47 -1.89 -3.50
CA GLU A 69 4.72 -1.58 -4.92
C GLU A 69 3.73 -2.26 -5.87
N LYS A 70 3.05 -3.31 -5.40
CA LYS A 70 2.10 -4.12 -6.17
C LYS A 70 0.80 -4.31 -5.39
N ALA A 71 -0.20 -4.86 -6.07
CA ALA A 71 -1.53 -5.16 -5.54
C ALA A 71 -1.51 -6.02 -4.26
N TYR A 72 -2.54 -5.88 -3.42
CA TYR A 72 -2.63 -6.63 -2.16
C TYR A 72 -2.67 -8.14 -2.34
N SER A 73 -3.17 -8.63 -3.47
CA SER A 73 -3.21 -10.05 -3.81
C SER A 73 -1.85 -10.64 -4.21
N GLU A 74 -0.87 -9.80 -4.56
CA GLU A 74 0.44 -10.27 -5.06
C GLU A 74 1.29 -10.85 -3.91
N PRO A 75 1.59 -12.16 -3.93
CA PRO A 75 2.38 -12.82 -2.88
C PRO A 75 3.84 -12.38 -2.83
N ILE A 76 4.48 -12.02 -3.95
CA ILE A 76 5.91 -11.67 -4.02
C ILE A 76 6.15 -10.16 -4.09
N LYS A 77 5.21 -9.36 -3.58
CA LYS A 77 5.33 -7.89 -3.56
C LYS A 77 6.36 -7.42 -2.56
N THR A 78 7.08 -6.37 -2.93
CA THR A 78 7.82 -5.55 -1.97
C THR A 78 6.86 -4.60 -1.27
N SER A 79 6.96 -4.54 0.04
CA SER A 79 6.18 -3.62 0.88
C SER A 79 7.10 -2.86 1.81
N PHE A 80 6.68 -1.65 2.19
CA PHE A 80 7.39 -0.79 3.10
C PHE A 80 6.46 -0.39 4.22
N PHE A 81 6.99 -0.28 5.43
CA PHE A 81 6.27 0.29 6.55
C PHE A 81 7.22 0.98 7.52
N LYS A 82 6.69 1.91 8.32
CA LYS A 82 7.47 2.60 9.34
C LYS A 82 7.36 1.87 10.68
N ALA A 83 8.46 1.83 11.42
CA ALA A 83 8.51 1.29 12.77
C ALA A 83 9.33 2.20 13.69
N THR A 84 9.11 2.12 15.00
CA THR A 84 9.80 2.93 16.00
C THR A 84 10.21 2.13 17.23
N ASN A 85 11.36 2.45 17.81
CA ASN A 85 11.77 1.99 19.14
C ASN A 85 11.36 2.98 20.26
N GLY A 86 10.49 3.95 19.94
CA GLY A 86 10.08 5.04 20.83
C GLY A 86 11.01 6.26 20.82
N ARG A 87 12.17 6.19 20.16
CA ARG A 87 13.12 7.30 20.02
C ARG A 87 13.32 7.71 18.57
N GLU A 88 13.50 6.72 17.70
CA GLU A 88 13.78 6.90 16.29
C GLU A 88 12.67 6.24 15.45
N LYS A 89 12.53 6.69 14.20
CA LYS A 89 11.67 6.06 13.19
C LYS A 89 12.56 5.38 12.16
N PHE A 90 12.08 4.24 11.69
CA PHE A 90 12.78 3.39 10.75
C PHE A 90 11.84 3.01 9.62
N VAL A 91 12.35 2.92 8.39
CA VAL A 91 11.64 2.29 7.28
C VAL A 91 12.06 0.84 7.19
N ILE A 92 11.09 -0.05 7.10
CA ILE A 92 11.29 -1.49 6.98
C ILE A 92 10.78 -1.94 5.62
N LYS A 93 11.66 -2.51 4.81
CA LYS A 93 11.32 -3.20 3.56
C LYS A 93 11.03 -4.66 3.87
N LYS A 94 9.84 -5.13 3.47
CA LYS A 94 9.37 -6.51 3.54
C LYS A 94 9.28 -7.07 2.13
N PHE A 95 9.96 -8.17 1.85
CA PHE A 95 10.00 -8.75 0.51
C PHE A 95 10.34 -10.24 0.55
N ARG A 96 10.14 -10.94 -0.57
CA ARG A 96 10.66 -12.28 -0.85
C ARG A 96 10.80 -12.41 -2.37
N GLU A 97 11.71 -13.26 -2.82
CA GLU A 97 11.97 -13.44 -4.26
C GLU A 97 11.03 -14.49 -4.87
N ARG A 98 10.65 -15.49 -4.07
CA ARG A 98 9.75 -16.58 -4.46
C ARG A 98 8.70 -16.85 -3.39
N ILE A 99 7.62 -17.53 -3.77
CA ILE A 99 6.51 -17.83 -2.87
C ILE A 99 6.87 -18.85 -1.79
N ASP A 100 7.81 -19.74 -2.09
CA ASP A 100 8.32 -20.79 -1.20
C ASP A 100 9.48 -20.31 -0.31
N GLU A 101 9.93 -19.08 -0.48
CA GLU A 101 10.92 -18.47 0.41
C GLU A 101 10.26 -17.72 1.58
N PRO A 102 10.92 -17.71 2.76
CA PRO A 102 10.48 -16.90 3.88
C PRO A 102 10.55 -15.40 3.56
N LEU A 103 9.69 -14.63 4.22
CA LEU A 103 9.72 -13.16 4.13
C LEU A 103 10.99 -12.60 4.76
N LYS A 104 11.69 -11.78 3.99
CA LYS A 104 12.89 -11.05 4.41
C LYS A 104 12.48 -9.63 4.85
N TYR A 105 13.15 -9.14 5.88
CA TYR A 105 12.96 -7.79 6.42
C TYR A 105 14.29 -7.04 6.42
N GLN A 106 14.31 -5.85 5.83
CA GLN A 106 15.49 -5.02 5.69
C GLN A 106 15.23 -3.63 6.24
N LEU A 107 16.15 -3.15 7.08
CA LEU A 107 16.16 -1.77 7.56
C LEU A 107 16.64 -0.83 6.44
N ILE A 108 15.83 0.16 6.08
CA ILE A 108 16.22 1.26 5.21
C ILE A 108 16.44 2.51 6.07
N PRO A 109 17.65 3.10 6.07
CA PRO A 109 17.90 4.32 6.81
C PRO A 109 17.23 5.49 6.12
N GLY A 110 16.36 6.22 6.82
CA GLY A 110 15.69 7.40 6.29
C GLY A 110 14.16 7.28 6.32
N ASP A 111 13.50 7.83 5.31
CA ASP A 111 12.03 7.83 5.22
C ASP A 111 11.55 7.48 3.80
N TYR A 112 10.25 7.28 3.62
CA TYR A 112 9.62 7.24 2.30
C TYR A 112 8.49 8.28 2.18
N SER A 113 8.29 8.76 0.97
CA SER A 113 7.18 9.62 0.56
C SER A 113 6.46 9.00 -0.64
N LEU A 114 5.20 9.39 -0.84
CA LEU A 114 4.44 9.02 -2.03
C LEU A 114 4.45 10.20 -2.99
N LYS A 115 4.89 9.96 -4.22
CA LYS A 115 4.85 10.97 -5.29
C LYS A 115 3.76 10.61 -6.28
N CYS A 116 2.82 11.52 -6.51
CA CYS A 116 1.84 11.37 -7.58
C CYS A 116 2.57 11.34 -8.92
N VAL A 117 2.30 10.33 -9.75
CA VAL A 117 2.90 10.17 -11.08
C VAL A 117 1.90 10.37 -12.19
N HIS A 118 0.62 10.12 -11.93
CA HIS A 118 -0.42 10.12 -12.94
C HIS A 118 -1.77 10.37 -12.29
N VAL A 119 -2.60 11.16 -12.94
CA VAL A 119 -3.98 11.43 -12.54
C VAL A 119 -4.85 11.17 -13.76
N GLU A 120 -5.86 10.33 -13.62
CA GLU A 120 -6.73 9.94 -14.72
C GLU A 120 -8.20 9.89 -14.31
N ILE A 121 -9.05 9.89 -15.33
CA ILE A 121 -10.49 9.67 -15.18
C ILE A 121 -10.83 8.21 -15.44
N GLN A 122 -11.93 7.74 -14.87
CA GLN A 122 -12.43 6.39 -15.09
C GLN A 122 -13.26 6.31 -16.39
N SER A 123 -12.60 6.51 -17.53
CA SER A 123 -13.26 6.72 -18.83
C SER A 123 -14.29 5.63 -19.19
N GLU A 124 -13.95 4.37 -18.96
CA GLU A 124 -14.84 3.23 -19.24
C GLU A 124 -16.09 3.26 -18.35
N GLU A 125 -15.94 3.55 -17.06
CA GLU A 125 -17.05 3.64 -16.12
C GLU A 125 -17.98 4.80 -16.46
N ILE A 126 -17.39 5.98 -16.74
CA ILE A 126 -18.13 7.18 -17.15
C ILE A 126 -18.93 6.90 -18.42
N SER A 127 -18.32 6.30 -19.44
CA SER A 127 -19.00 5.96 -20.70
C SER A 127 -20.16 5.00 -20.45
N ARG A 128 -19.92 3.94 -19.69
CA ARG A 128 -20.94 2.94 -19.34
C ARG A 128 -22.12 3.56 -18.60
N GLN A 129 -21.83 4.45 -17.65
CA GLN A 129 -22.87 5.13 -16.88
C GLN A 129 -23.69 6.09 -17.75
N LEU A 130 -23.04 6.85 -18.64
CA LEU A 130 -23.70 7.77 -19.57
C LEU A 130 -24.68 7.02 -20.48
N GLU A 131 -24.26 5.90 -21.07
CA GLU A 131 -25.13 5.06 -21.92
C GLU A 131 -26.36 4.53 -21.18
N ARG A 132 -26.18 4.19 -19.89
CA ARG A 132 -27.25 3.67 -19.04
C ARG A 132 -28.28 4.74 -18.70
N GLU A 133 -27.83 5.90 -18.24
CA GLU A 133 -28.69 6.92 -17.61
C GLU A 133 -29.21 8.00 -18.56
N VAL A 134 -28.40 8.44 -19.54
CA VAL A 134 -28.78 9.55 -20.40
C VAL A 134 -29.72 9.06 -21.50
N LYS A 135 -30.94 9.61 -21.53
CA LYS A 135 -31.97 9.30 -22.53
C LYS A 135 -32.44 10.57 -23.24
N PRO A 136 -32.51 10.59 -24.60
CA PRO A 136 -32.07 9.53 -25.52
C PRO A 136 -30.54 9.30 -25.46
N PRO A 137 -30.04 8.12 -25.90
CA PRO A 137 -28.61 7.83 -25.90
C PRO A 137 -27.80 8.90 -26.64
N LEU A 138 -26.67 9.28 -26.06
CA LEU A 138 -25.76 10.24 -26.67
C LEU A 138 -24.99 9.58 -27.83
N PRO A 139 -24.72 10.31 -28.92
CA PRO A 139 -23.78 9.89 -29.95
C PRO A 139 -22.38 9.62 -29.36
N GLY A 140 -21.70 8.57 -29.83
CA GLY A 140 -20.38 8.16 -29.32
C GLY A 140 -19.31 9.24 -29.47
N ASP A 141 -19.34 10.02 -30.55
CA ASP A 141 -18.44 11.15 -30.78
C ASP A 141 -18.59 12.26 -29.71
N LYS A 142 -19.80 12.45 -29.16
CA LYS A 142 -20.03 13.38 -28.05
C LYS A 142 -19.55 12.82 -26.72
N ILE A 143 -19.69 11.51 -26.49
CA ILE A 143 -19.13 10.84 -25.30
C ILE A 143 -17.61 10.97 -25.33
N ASP A 144 -16.98 10.66 -26.45
CA ASP A 144 -15.53 10.83 -26.64
C ASP A 144 -15.07 12.27 -26.41
N ALA A 145 -15.84 13.24 -26.91
CA ALA A 145 -15.55 14.66 -26.68
C ALA A 145 -15.64 15.04 -25.20
N PHE A 146 -16.62 14.50 -24.46
CA PHE A 146 -16.76 14.71 -23.02
C PHE A 146 -15.59 14.11 -22.24
N LEU A 147 -15.23 12.85 -22.55
CA LEU A 147 -14.09 12.17 -21.92
C LEU A 147 -12.78 12.93 -22.17
N LYS A 148 -12.56 13.43 -23.39
CA LYS A 148 -11.38 14.28 -23.69
C LYS A 148 -11.32 15.55 -22.86
N VAL A 149 -12.46 16.21 -22.63
CA VAL A 149 -12.50 17.40 -21.77
C VAL A 149 -12.19 17.04 -20.32
N MET A 150 -12.74 15.94 -19.82
CA MET A 150 -12.49 15.44 -18.47
C MET A 150 -11.02 15.06 -18.28
N SER A 151 -10.41 14.35 -19.23
CA SER A 151 -8.99 13.98 -19.20
C SER A 151 -8.10 15.22 -19.18
N ALA A 152 -8.39 16.22 -20.02
CA ALA A 152 -7.62 17.48 -20.03
C ALA A 152 -7.72 18.23 -18.68
N ILE A 153 -8.86 18.14 -17.99
CA ILE A 153 -8.99 18.71 -16.64
C ILE A 153 -8.15 17.90 -15.64
N ALA A 154 -8.18 16.58 -15.72
CA ALA A 154 -7.41 15.71 -14.82
C ALA A 154 -5.88 15.90 -14.96
N GLU A 155 -5.38 16.16 -16.17
CA GLU A 155 -3.96 16.42 -16.43
C GLU A 155 -3.42 17.69 -15.77
N ASP A 156 -4.26 18.72 -15.64
CA ASP A 156 -3.89 20.04 -15.08
C ASP A 156 -4.13 20.14 -13.56
N ILE A 157 -4.80 19.16 -12.95
CA ILE A 157 -5.19 19.18 -11.54
C ILE A 157 -4.02 18.83 -10.62
N ASP A 158 -3.81 19.65 -9.61
CA ASP A 158 -3.02 19.30 -8.43
C ASP A 158 -3.91 18.61 -7.40
N VAL A 159 -3.63 17.33 -7.12
CA VAL A 159 -4.40 16.51 -6.18
C VAL A 159 -4.11 16.82 -4.71
N SER A 160 -3.11 17.65 -4.40
CA SER A 160 -2.69 17.94 -3.01
C SER A 160 -3.77 18.66 -2.18
N ASP A 161 -4.64 19.43 -2.85
CA ASP A 161 -5.74 20.16 -2.22
C ASP A 161 -7.10 19.46 -2.37
N LEU A 162 -7.13 18.29 -3.02
CA LEU A 162 -8.39 17.57 -3.27
C LEU A 162 -8.74 16.63 -2.12
N GLU A 163 -10.05 16.45 -1.91
CA GLU A 163 -10.59 15.53 -0.92
C GLU A 163 -10.45 14.08 -1.40
N THR A 164 -9.82 13.22 -0.58
CA THR A 164 -9.69 11.79 -0.84
C THR A 164 -10.99 11.06 -0.52
N ILE A 165 -11.42 10.17 -1.42
CA ILE A 165 -12.55 9.27 -1.20
C ILE A 165 -12.03 7.85 -0.92
N PRO A 166 -12.46 7.21 0.18
CA PRO A 166 -12.08 5.83 0.47
C PRO A 166 -12.80 4.87 -0.48
N GLU A 167 -12.16 4.54 -1.58
CA GLU A 167 -12.60 3.51 -2.52
C GLU A 167 -11.86 2.18 -2.28
N GLU A 168 -12.55 1.05 -2.47
CA GLU A 168 -11.94 -0.27 -2.38
C GLU A 168 -11.06 -0.53 -3.60
N THR A 169 -9.76 -0.25 -3.47
CA THR A 169 -8.76 -0.56 -4.50
C THR A 169 -7.99 -1.85 -4.20
N HIS A 170 -7.69 -2.61 -5.26
CA HIS A 170 -6.76 -3.72 -5.19
C HIS A 170 -5.29 -3.26 -5.08
N HIS A 171 -5.01 -1.99 -5.33
CA HIS A 171 -3.66 -1.44 -5.41
C HIS A 171 -3.41 -0.32 -4.37
N PRO A 172 -2.45 -0.48 -3.44
CA PRO A 172 -2.21 0.49 -2.36
C PRO A 172 -1.73 1.87 -2.81
N LEU A 173 -1.26 1.99 -4.05
CA LEU A 173 -0.77 3.24 -4.63
C LEU A 173 -1.81 3.92 -5.52
N GLU A 174 -3.04 3.42 -5.56
CA GLU A 174 -4.16 4.09 -6.22
C GLU A 174 -5.00 4.80 -5.16
N VAL A 175 -5.24 6.10 -5.36
CA VAL A 175 -6.06 6.91 -4.46
C VAL A 175 -7.09 7.65 -5.30
N TYR A 176 -8.32 7.71 -4.81
CA TYR A 176 -9.42 8.36 -5.49
C TYR A 176 -9.70 9.72 -4.88
N TYR A 177 -9.93 10.70 -5.73
CA TYR A 177 -10.15 12.09 -5.36
C TYR A 177 -11.46 12.59 -5.94
N LYS A 178 -12.16 13.40 -5.15
CA LYS A 178 -13.30 14.17 -5.60
C LYS A 178 -12.83 15.37 -6.40
N ILE A 179 -13.50 15.65 -7.51
CA ILE A 179 -13.29 16.87 -8.29
C ILE A 179 -13.90 18.04 -7.53
N ASP A 180 -13.13 19.10 -7.29
CA ASP A 180 -13.64 20.29 -6.61
C ASP A 180 -14.68 21.05 -7.45
N ASP A 181 -15.45 21.93 -6.80
CA ASP A 181 -16.51 22.67 -7.47
C ASP A 181 -15.98 23.63 -8.55
N VAL A 182 -14.73 24.10 -8.46
CA VAL A 182 -14.11 24.99 -9.47
C VAL A 182 -13.88 24.24 -10.78
N HIS A 183 -13.31 23.04 -10.70
CA HIS A 183 -13.06 22.17 -11.84
C HIS A 183 -14.38 21.62 -12.40
N ILE A 184 -15.37 21.32 -11.56
CA ILE A 184 -16.73 20.96 -12.01
C ILE A 184 -17.38 22.13 -12.78
N MET A 185 -17.29 23.36 -12.29
CA MET A 185 -17.80 24.52 -13.02
C MET A 185 -17.10 24.72 -14.37
N HIS A 186 -15.79 24.48 -14.42
CA HIS A 186 -15.02 24.53 -15.68
C HIS A 186 -15.44 23.42 -16.65
N LEU A 187 -15.68 22.21 -16.16
CA LEU A 187 -16.23 21.10 -16.93
C LEU A 187 -17.59 21.46 -17.54
N LEU A 188 -18.54 21.89 -16.70
CA LEU A 188 -19.89 22.28 -17.14
C LEU A 188 -19.85 23.37 -18.21
N ARG A 189 -18.95 24.36 -18.07
CA ARG A 189 -18.76 25.41 -19.08
C ARG A 189 -18.28 24.85 -20.41
N ARG A 190 -17.37 23.87 -20.42
CA ARG A 190 -16.88 23.22 -21.64
C ARG A 190 -17.92 22.27 -22.25
N CYS A 191 -18.72 21.58 -21.43
CA CYS A 191 -19.82 20.72 -21.87
C CYS A 191 -20.84 21.46 -22.74
N ARG A 192 -21.10 22.76 -22.47
CA ARG A 192 -22.01 23.60 -23.28
C ARG A 192 -21.58 23.75 -24.73
N ASN A 193 -20.31 23.51 -25.05
CA ASN A 193 -19.82 23.51 -26.44
C ASN A 193 -20.12 22.19 -27.15
N ILE A 194 -20.24 21.09 -26.41
CA ILE A 194 -20.44 19.72 -26.93
C ILE A 194 -21.94 19.40 -27.02
N PHE A 195 -22.68 19.67 -25.94
CA PHE A 195 -24.09 19.29 -25.78
C PHE A 195 -25.00 20.50 -25.95
N LYS A 196 -26.17 20.31 -26.59
CA LYS A 196 -27.13 21.39 -26.87
C LYS A 196 -28.54 21.02 -26.39
N GLY A 197 -29.29 22.04 -25.96
CA GLY A 197 -30.68 21.87 -25.54
C GLY A 197 -30.83 20.86 -24.41
N ARG A 198 -31.68 19.85 -24.62
CA ARG A 198 -31.96 18.80 -23.61
C ARG A 198 -30.74 17.96 -23.24
N GLU A 199 -29.80 17.76 -24.16
CA GLU A 199 -28.56 17.02 -23.87
C GLU A 199 -27.71 17.74 -22.83
N ASN A 200 -27.63 19.08 -22.91
CA ASN A 200 -26.85 19.87 -21.95
C ASN A 200 -27.45 19.74 -20.54
N VAL A 201 -28.78 19.83 -20.43
CA VAL A 201 -29.46 19.65 -19.14
C VAL A 201 -29.21 18.25 -18.57
N ALA A 202 -29.33 17.21 -19.39
CA ALA A 202 -29.05 15.84 -18.96
C ALA A 202 -27.60 15.65 -18.49
N MET A 203 -26.63 16.31 -19.14
CA MET A 203 -25.23 16.26 -18.73
C MET A 203 -24.95 17.07 -17.45
N GLU A 204 -25.58 18.22 -17.28
CA GLU A 204 -25.49 19.00 -16.03
C GLU A 204 -26.06 18.17 -14.86
N GLU A 205 -27.21 17.51 -15.05
CA GLU A 205 -27.79 16.60 -14.04
C GLU A 205 -26.90 15.39 -13.76
N PHE A 206 -26.33 14.77 -14.80
CA PHE A 206 -25.41 13.64 -14.66
C PHE A 206 -24.18 14.03 -13.84
N ILE A 207 -23.55 15.15 -14.16
CA ILE A 207 -22.36 15.63 -13.45
C ILE A 207 -22.69 15.91 -11.98
N HIS A 208 -23.81 16.59 -11.71
CA HIS A 208 -24.20 16.89 -10.34
C HIS A 208 -24.57 15.66 -9.51
N ARG A 209 -25.13 14.63 -10.14
CA ARG A 209 -25.47 13.36 -9.49
C ARG A 209 -24.23 12.57 -9.09
N HIS A 210 -23.23 12.55 -9.97
CA HIS A 210 -22.07 11.66 -9.86
C HIS A 210 -20.79 12.32 -9.34
N LYS A 211 -20.78 13.64 -9.10
CA LYS A 211 -19.58 14.36 -8.63
C LYS A 211 -19.01 13.85 -7.28
N ASP A 212 -19.84 13.18 -6.50
CA ASP A 212 -19.53 12.70 -5.15
C ASP A 212 -19.54 11.15 -5.04
N ASP A 213 -19.75 10.44 -6.15
CA ASP A 213 -19.76 8.98 -6.17
C ASP A 213 -18.67 8.38 -7.07
N GLY A 214 -18.55 7.05 -7.06
CA GLY A 214 -17.50 6.30 -7.75
C GLY A 214 -17.40 6.51 -9.27
N VAL A 215 -18.31 7.26 -9.91
CA VAL A 215 -18.29 7.47 -11.36
C VAL A 215 -17.41 8.66 -11.77
N LEU A 216 -17.54 9.83 -11.13
CA LEU A 216 -16.76 11.04 -11.48
C LEU A 216 -15.61 11.33 -10.51
N LEU A 217 -14.94 10.28 -10.06
CA LEU A 217 -13.70 10.41 -9.28
C LEU A 217 -12.48 10.48 -10.20
N LEU A 218 -11.47 11.23 -9.74
CA LEU A 218 -10.13 11.20 -10.29
C LEU A 218 -9.35 10.07 -9.61
N LYS A 219 -8.71 9.23 -10.41
CA LYS A 219 -7.81 8.20 -9.93
C LYS A 219 -6.38 8.72 -10.03
N ALA A 220 -5.73 8.88 -8.90
CA ALA A 220 -4.31 9.22 -8.84
C ALA A 220 -3.48 7.96 -8.57
N THR A 221 -2.42 7.78 -9.34
CA THR A 221 -1.42 6.74 -9.13
C THR A 221 -0.18 7.34 -8.50
N TYR A 222 0.31 6.71 -7.45
CA TYR A 222 1.51 7.11 -6.73
C TYR A 222 2.66 6.14 -6.98
N LYS A 223 3.88 6.63 -6.75
CA LYS A 223 5.06 5.79 -6.56
C LYS A 223 5.69 6.07 -5.22
N ILE A 224 6.35 5.06 -4.68
CA ILE A 224 7.13 5.17 -3.45
C ILE A 224 8.48 5.78 -3.79
N GLU A 225 8.84 6.88 -3.14
CA GLU A 225 10.19 7.46 -3.20
C GLU A 225 10.87 7.30 -1.84
N LEU A 226 12.01 6.61 -1.83
CA LEU A 226 12.84 6.42 -0.65
C LEU A 226 13.80 7.59 -0.51
N THR A 227 13.83 8.20 0.66
CA THR A 227 14.81 9.23 1.03
C THR A 227 15.79 8.62 2.01
N GLU A 228 16.97 8.22 1.53
CA GLU A 228 17.98 7.61 2.38
C GLU A 228 18.80 8.68 3.14
N ILE A 229 18.92 8.52 4.45
CA ILE A 229 19.78 9.36 5.29
C ILE A 229 21.09 8.61 5.56
N ALA A 230 22.22 9.29 5.38
CA ALA A 230 23.53 8.72 5.68
C ALA A 230 23.61 8.26 7.15
N ARG A 231 24.02 7.01 7.37
CA ARG A 231 24.09 6.40 8.70
C ARG A 231 25.07 7.18 9.61
N PRO A 232 24.66 7.65 10.80
CA PRO A 232 25.62 8.12 11.79
C PRO A 232 26.48 6.96 12.30
N LYS A 233 27.79 7.19 12.52
CA LYS A 233 28.73 6.18 13.05
C LYS A 233 28.23 5.66 14.41
N LYS A 234 28.09 4.33 14.52
CA LYS A 234 27.59 3.64 15.71
C LYS A 234 28.48 3.95 16.93
N THR A 235 27.94 4.68 17.91
CA THR A 235 28.49 4.73 19.27
C THR A 235 27.59 3.87 20.13
N ILE A 236 28.10 2.79 20.72
CA ILE A 236 27.32 1.83 21.51
C ILE A 236 27.31 2.31 22.98
N PRO A 237 26.17 2.68 23.58
CA PRO A 237 26.06 2.84 25.04
C PRO A 237 25.52 1.55 25.68
N ALA A 238 25.90 1.36 26.94
CA ALA A 238 25.78 0.13 27.71
C ALA A 238 24.34 -0.30 28.06
N PHE A 239 24.19 -1.64 28.07
CA PHE A 239 23.18 -2.53 28.66
C PHE A 239 21.88 -1.95 29.24
N LEU A 240 20.75 -2.41 28.69
CA LEU A 240 19.48 -2.52 29.41
C LEU A 240 19.12 -4.00 29.57
N HIS A 241 18.94 -4.43 30.82
CA HIS A 241 18.54 -5.78 31.22
C HIS A 241 17.07 -6.00 30.82
N LEU A 242 16.79 -7.03 30.02
CA LEU A 242 15.44 -7.59 29.89
C LEU A 242 15.17 -8.43 31.14
N GLU A 243 14.18 -8.04 31.94
CA GLU A 243 13.73 -8.79 33.12
C GLU A 243 13.21 -10.16 32.69
N LYS A 244 13.74 -11.22 33.33
CA LYS A 244 13.20 -12.57 33.22
C LYS A 244 11.97 -12.68 34.12
N GLU A 245 10.80 -12.91 33.55
CA GLU A 245 9.62 -13.31 34.34
C GLU A 245 9.92 -14.60 35.10
N LYS A 246 9.75 -14.55 36.42
CA LYS A 246 9.86 -15.69 37.33
C LYS A 246 8.65 -16.60 37.10
N VAL A 247 8.90 -17.84 36.64
CA VAL A 247 7.95 -18.93 36.81
C VAL A 247 7.94 -19.31 38.29
N VAL A 248 6.86 -18.92 38.97
CA VAL A 248 6.55 -19.35 40.34
C VAL A 248 6.02 -20.78 40.26
N GLY A 249 6.75 -21.71 40.88
CA GLY A 249 6.25 -23.05 41.15
C GLY A 249 5.14 -23.03 42.21
N GLN A 250 4.12 -23.85 42.01
CA GLN A 250 3.22 -24.26 43.09
C GLN A 250 2.98 -25.76 43.02
N LYS A 251 3.59 -26.42 44.02
CA LYS A 251 3.15 -27.58 44.81
C LYS A 251 2.88 -28.91 44.11
#